data_AF-A0A562PHE7-F1
#
_entry.id   AF-A0A562PHE7-F1
#
_cell.length_a   1.000
_cell.length_b   1.000
_cell.length_c   1.000
_cell.angle_alpha   90.00
_cell.angle_beta   90.00
_cell.angle_gamma   90.00
#
_symmetry.space_group_name_H-M   'P 1'
#
loop_
_entity.id
_entity.type
_entity.pdbx_description
1 polymer ?
#
loop_
_entity_poly.entity_id
_entity_poly.type
_entity_poly.pdbx_seq_one_letter_code
_entity_poly.pdbx_strand_id
1 'polypeptide(L)' 'MTRYAFDYVGVKGVKKYRDAAGKTRQETRHFRQTLNPFNTNADGSLKTRQQILAEETIKRDAWLAE' A
#
# COMPACT_ATOMS: atom_id res chain seq x y z
N MET A 1 29.80 -7.49 8.17
CA MET A 1 28.82 -7.32 7.07
C MET A 1 27.44 -7.32 7.70
N THR A 2 26.77 -6.18 7.77
CA THR A 2 25.43 -6.08 8.38
C THR A 2 24.41 -6.69 7.42
N ARG A 3 23.64 -7.67 7.90
CA ARG A 3 22.60 -8.33 7.12
C ARG A 3 21.29 -7.58 7.32
N TYR A 4 20.71 -7.06 6.26
CA TYR A 4 19.42 -6.37 6.30
C TYR A 4 18.33 -7.30 5.79
N ALA A 5 17.23 -7.39 6.53
CA ALA A 5 16.00 -8.04 6.07
C ALA A 5 15.18 -7.01 5.29
N PHE A 6 14.63 -7.46 4.16
CA PHE A 6 13.73 -6.66 3.33
C PHE A 6 12.41 -7.41 3.23
N ASP A 7 11.39 -6.87 3.90
CA ASP A 7 10.04 -7.44 3.89
C ASP A 7 9.07 -6.49 3.21
N TYR A 8 8.07 -7.04 2.52
CA TYR A 8 6.99 -6.24 1.95
C TYR A 8 5.82 -6.15 2.93
N VAL A 9 5.36 -4.92 3.17
CA VAL A 9 4.19 -4.64 4.02
C VAL A 9 3.20 -3.83 3.20
N GLY A 10 1.96 -4.28 3.13
CA GLY A 10 0.97 -3.64 2.28
C GLY A 10 -0.42 -4.25 2.39
N VAL A 11 -1.35 -3.63 1.66
CA VAL A 11 -2.76 -4.02 1.55
C VAL A 11 -3.16 -4.13 0.08
N LYS A 12 -4.22 -4.88 -0.21
CA LYS A 12 -4.85 -4.89 -1.53
C LYS A 12 -6.16 -4.09 -1.49
N GLY A 13 -6.44 -3.35 -2.53
CA GLY A 13 -7.74 -2.75 -2.82
C GLY A 13 -8.40 -3.45 -4.00
N VAL A 14 -9.73 -3.56 -3.96
CA VAL A 14 -10.53 -4.10 -5.07
C VAL A 14 -11.72 -3.18 -5.30
N LYS A 15 -11.84 -2.61 -6.50
CA LYS A 15 -12.99 -1.80 -6.93
C LYS A 15 -13.77 -2.57 -7.99
N LYS A 16 -15.09 -2.62 -7.86
CA LYS A 16 -15.99 -3.19 -8.87
C LYS A 16 -16.83 -2.06 -9.44
N TYR A 17 -16.93 -1.99 -10.76
CA TYR A 17 -17.71 -0.97 -11.45
C TYR A 17 -18.35 -1.55 -12.71
N ARG A 18 -19.36 -0.86 -13.24
CA ARG A 18 -19.99 -1.21 -14.52
C ARG A 18 -19.41 -0.29 -15.59
N ASP A 19 -18.88 -0.86 -16.67
CA ASP A 19 -18.37 -0.07 -17.79
C ASP A 19 -19.52 0.50 -18.64
N ALA A 20 -19.21 1.40 -19.57
CA ALA A 20 -20.19 2.03 -20.46
C ALA A 20 -20.98 1.03 -21.32
N ALA A 21 -20.46 -0.19 -21.52
CA ALA A 21 -21.14 -1.27 -22.23
C ALA A 21 -22.05 -2.11 -21.31
N GLY A 22 -22.19 -1.73 -20.05
CA GLY A 22 -23.03 -2.44 -19.09
C GLY A 22 -22.38 -3.72 -18.53
N LYS A 23 -21.06 -3.93 -18.70
CA LYS A 23 -20.35 -5.09 -18.17
C LYS A 23 -19.72 -4.77 -16.82
N THR A 24 -19.86 -5.69 -15.86
CA THR A 24 -19.18 -5.59 -14.58
C THR A 24 -17.69 -5.84 -14.76
N ARG A 25 -16.88 -4.89 -14.30
CA ARG A 25 -15.42 -4.95 -14.25
C ARG A 25 -14.96 -4.95 -12.80
N GLN A 26 -13.77 -5.49 -12.60
CA GLN A 26 -13.08 -5.47 -11.33
C GLN A 26 -11.66 -4.99 -11.57
N GLU A 27 -11.25 -4.00 -10.79
CA GLU A 27 -9.88 -3.50 -10.75
C GLU A 27 -9.28 -3.87 -9.39
N THR A 28 -8.06 -4.39 -9.41
CA THR A 28 -7.32 -4.77 -8.19
C THR A 28 -6.00 -4.03 -8.17
N ARG A 29 -5.70 -3.36 -7.05
CA ARG A 29 -4.47 -2.60 -6.86
C ARG A 29 -3.78 -3.02 -5.57
N HIS A 30 -2.47 -3.16 -5.63
CA HIS A 30 -1.63 -3.46 -4.47
C HIS A 30 -0.93 -2.19 -3.98
N PHE A 31 -1.07 -1.91 -2.69
CA PHE A 31 -0.46 -0.78 -1.98
C PHE A 31 0.56 -1.39 -1.03
N ARG A 32 1.86 -1.14 -1.23
CA ARG A 32 2.93 -1.76 -0.47
C ARG A 32 4.15 -0.85 -0.35
N GLN A 33 4.83 -0.94 0.78
CA GLN A 33 6.19 -0.44 0.95
C GLN A 33 7.10 -1.54 1.50
N THR A 34 8.39 -1.31 1.37
CA THR A 34 9.41 -2.20 1.92
C THR A 34 9.71 -1.79 3.36
N LEU A 35 9.62 -2.73 4.29
CA LEU A 35 10.17 -2.61 5.62
C LEU A 35 11.68 -2.86 5.51
N ASN A 36 12.46 -1.79 5.62
CA ASN A 36 13.92 -1.85 5.56
C ASN A 36 14.53 -0.69 6.37
N PRO A 37 15.85 -0.73 6.67
CA PRO A 37 16.54 0.30 7.45
C PRO A 37 16.73 1.65 6.73
N PHE A 38 16.19 1.81 5.53
CA PHE A 38 16.28 3.04 4.73
C PHE A 38 14.89 3.67 4.50
N ASN A 39 13.81 2.97 4.89
CA ASN A 39 12.47 3.50 4.83
C ASN A 39 12.24 4.33 6.10
N THR A 40 12.45 5.64 5.99
CA THR A 40 12.34 6.59 7.10
C THR A 40 11.13 7.49 6.96
N ASN A 41 10.62 7.95 8.11
CA ASN A 41 9.70 9.06 8.24
C ASN A 41 10.42 10.38 7.94
N ALA A 42 9.66 11.48 7.84
CA ALA A 42 10.19 12.81 7.55
C ALA A 42 11.15 13.34 8.64
N ASP A 43 11.02 12.83 9.87
CA ASP A 43 11.91 13.13 11.00
C ASP A 43 13.19 12.26 11.02
N GLY A 44 13.38 11.38 10.02
CA GLY A 44 14.49 10.45 9.94
C GLY A 44 14.34 9.16 10.76
N SER A 45 13.26 8.99 11.52
CA SER A 45 12.97 7.74 12.23
C SER A 45 12.59 6.62 11.27
N LEU A 46 12.96 5.37 11.56
CA LEU A 46 12.60 4.24 10.72
C LEU A 46 11.08 3.99 10.74
N LYS A 47 10.50 3.75 9.57
CA LYS A 47 9.09 3.36 9.47
C LYS A 47 8.88 1.98 10.06
N THR A 48 7.96 1.91 11.01
CA THR A 48 7.50 0.64 11.55
C THR A 48 6.53 -0.03 10.60
N ARG A 49 6.34 -1.34 10.77
CA ARG A 49 5.33 -2.12 10.03
C ARG A 49 3.92 -1.51 10.17
N GLN A 50 3.57 -1.00 11.35
CA GLN A 50 2.26 -0.38 11.59
C GLN A 50 2.11 0.95 10.83
N GLN A 51 3.15 1.79 10.81
CA GLN A 51 3.14 3.04 10.04
C GLN A 51 3.00 2.78 8.54
N ILE A 52 3.79 1.85 7.99
CA ILE A 52 3.67 1.44 6.58
C ILE A 52 2.25 0.95 6.29
N LEU A 53 1.69 0.10 7.16
CA LEU A 53 0.35 -0.44 6.95
C LEU A 53 -0.72 0.66 6.99
N ALA A 54 -0.59 1.62 7.91
CA ALA A 54 -1.50 2.77 8.00
C ALA A 54 -1.44 3.65 6.75
N GLU A 55 -0.23 3.99 6.26
CA GLU A 55 -0.06 4.79 5.05
C GLU A 55 -0.64 4.09 3.81
N GLU A 56 -0.33 2.79 3.63
CA GLU A 56 -0.85 2.03 2.49
C GLU A 56 -2.37 1.82 2.58
N THR A 57 -2.91 1.74 3.79
CA THR A 57 -4.37 1.73 4.05
C THR A 57 -5.02 3.04 3.62
N ILE A 58 -4.44 4.19 4.00
CA ILE A 58 -4.95 5.51 3.59
C ILE A 58 -4.93 5.64 2.06
N LYS A 59 -3.85 5.22 1.40
CA LYS A 59 -3.76 5.24 -0.07
C LYS A 59 -4.80 4.34 -0.73
N ARG A 60 -5.03 3.15 -0.17
CA ARG A 60 -6.07 2.24 -0.63
C ARG A 60 -7.45 2.87 -0.50
N ASP A 61 -7.75 3.45 0.66
CA ASP A 61 -9.07 4.00 0.95
C ASP A 61 -9.35 5.25 0.11
N ALA A 62 -8.35 6.10 -0.11
CA ALA A 62 -8.43 7.20 -1.07
C ALA A 62 -8.77 6.68 -2.48
N TRP A 63 -8.07 5.64 -2.95
CA TRP A 63 -8.33 5.04 -4.26
C TRP A 63 -9.70 4.34 -4.37
N LEU A 64 -10.23 3.80 -3.27
CA LEU A 64 -11.58 3.22 -3.25
C LEU A 64 -12.68 4.30 -3.21
N ALA A 65 -12.36 5.51 -2.78
CA ALA A 65 -13.27 6.66 -2.73
C ALA A 65 -13.28 7.50 -4.03
N GLU A 66 -12.26 7.38 -4.88
CA GLU A 66 -12.33 7.72 -6.31
C GLU A 66 -13.41 6.87 -7.00
#